data_AF-A0AAE7AWA7-F1
#
_entry.id   AF-A0AAE7AWA7-F1
#
_cell.length_a   1.000
_cell.length_b   1.000
_cell.length_c   1.000
_cell.angle_alpha   90.00
_cell.angle_beta   90.00
_cell.angle_gamma   90.00
#
_symmetry.space_group_name_H-M   'P 1'
#
loop_
_entity.id
_entity.type
_entity.pdbx_description
1 polymer ?
#
loop_
_entity_poly.entity_id
_entity_poly.type
_entity_poly.pdbx_seq_one_letter_code
_entity_poly.pdbx_strand_id
1 'polypeptide(L)'
;METPAFLSILSDLVKPGSAIFGLVIIIQFLHRVLDSSRVYKIKQLELLHNCMADLSNIGSSYTVEKLLERTYKVHIPFEQAMAMMSHPKRQKLFALYKSSYKYLKFSGDQFCLQPGYSSKRLVMLEWLKYKFVNTIKYYVSAFIGGVLLVISFQFFNTLGLFEVQLITYNIIWLVACVLVSIFLLSIALSSLVDSTSIRDATKFLDHFEEKKVPRKVVWAY
;
A
#
# COMPACT_ATOMS: atom_id res chain seq x y z
N MET A 1 17.48 0.09 -62.34
CA MET A 1 17.06 0.83 -61.13
C MET A 1 15.89 0.06 -60.51
N GLU A 2 16.17 -0.91 -59.64
CA GLU A 2 15.14 -1.75 -58.98
C GLU A 2 15.41 -1.89 -57.47
N THR A 3 15.79 -0.79 -56.81
CA THR A 3 16.09 -0.75 -55.38
C THR A 3 14.98 -0.31 -54.41
N PRO A 4 13.78 0.21 -54.81
CA PRO A 4 12.82 0.69 -53.82
C PRO A 4 11.97 -0.42 -53.16
N ALA A 5 11.69 -1.52 -53.86
CA ALA A 5 10.79 -2.57 -53.37
C ALA A 5 11.43 -3.50 -52.31
N PHE A 6 12.73 -3.75 -52.40
CA PHE A 6 13.44 -4.58 -51.43
C PHE A 6 13.62 -3.88 -50.08
N LEU A 7 13.85 -2.56 -50.11
CA LEU A 7 13.95 -1.71 -48.92
C LEU A 7 12.61 -1.58 -48.18
N SER A 8 11.48 -1.50 -48.89
CA SER A 8 10.15 -1.46 -48.25
C SER A 8 9.82 -2.78 -47.55
N ILE A 9 10.10 -3.93 -48.18
CA ILE A 9 9.89 -5.26 -47.61
C ILE A 9 10.77 -5.48 -46.37
N LEU A 10 12.05 -5.05 -46.41
CA LEU A 10 12.93 -5.08 -45.25
C LEU A 10 12.40 -4.20 -44.12
N SER A 11 11.91 -2.99 -44.42
CA SER A 11 11.34 -2.10 -43.41
C SER A 11 10.07 -2.67 -42.76
N ASP A 12 9.25 -3.38 -43.53
CA ASP A 12 8.01 -4.00 -43.04
C ASP A 12 8.24 -5.32 -42.30
N LEU A 13 9.39 -5.97 -42.50
CA LEU A 13 9.83 -7.15 -41.75
C LEU A 13 10.57 -6.77 -40.45
N VAL A 14 11.28 -5.64 -40.44
CA VAL A 14 12.01 -5.12 -39.26
C VAL A 14 11.06 -4.53 -38.22
N LYS A 15 9.92 -3.94 -38.63
CA LYS A 15 8.88 -3.45 -37.70
C LYS A 15 8.33 -4.52 -36.74
N PRO A 16 7.86 -5.70 -37.21
CA PRO A 16 7.42 -6.76 -36.30
C PRO A 16 8.59 -7.42 -35.57
N GLY A 17 9.76 -7.58 -36.21
CA GLY A 17 10.96 -8.14 -35.58
C GLY A 17 11.44 -7.32 -34.39
N SER A 18 11.54 -6.00 -34.53
CA SER A 18 11.91 -5.08 -33.45
C SER A 18 10.90 -5.04 -32.30
N ALA A 19 9.60 -5.15 -32.60
CA ALA A 19 8.56 -5.27 -31.57
C ALA A 19 8.69 -6.58 -30.78
N ILE A 20 8.97 -7.70 -31.45
CA ILE A 20 9.18 -9.01 -30.81
C ILE A 20 10.44 -9.00 -29.95
N PHE A 21 11.56 -8.46 -30.45
CA PHE A 21 12.79 -8.31 -29.66
C PHE A 21 12.60 -7.41 -28.45
N GLY A 22 11.88 -6.28 -28.61
CA GLY A 22 11.51 -5.41 -27.49
C GLY A 22 10.67 -6.13 -26.43
N LEU A 23 9.71 -6.95 -26.86
CA LEU A 23 8.85 -7.73 -25.96
C LEU A 23 9.66 -8.81 -25.21
N VAL A 24 10.59 -9.48 -25.87
CA VAL A 24 11.51 -10.45 -25.23
C VAL A 24 12.40 -9.77 -24.18
N ILE A 25 12.94 -8.58 -24.47
CA ILE A 25 13.73 -7.81 -23.51
C ILE A 25 12.88 -7.41 -22.29
N ILE A 26 11.65 -6.97 -22.51
CA ILE A 26 10.71 -6.63 -21.43
C ILE A 26 10.40 -7.87 -20.58
N ILE A 27 10.15 -9.03 -21.19
CA ILE A 27 9.89 -10.28 -20.46
C ILE A 27 11.12 -10.69 -19.64
N GLN A 28 12.32 -10.65 -20.22
CA GLN A 28 13.56 -10.97 -19.49
C GLN A 28 13.83 -10.01 -18.34
N PHE A 29 13.57 -8.71 -18.54
CA PHE A 29 13.66 -7.71 -17.49
C PHE A 29 12.66 -7.99 -16.37
N LEU A 30 11.40 -8.28 -16.72
CA LEU A 30 10.37 -8.64 -15.75
C LEU A 30 10.75 -9.89 -14.95
N HIS A 31 11.27 -10.93 -15.63
CA HIS A 31 11.73 -12.16 -14.99
C HIS A 31 12.88 -11.89 -14.01
N ARG A 32 13.89 -11.10 -14.42
CA ARG A 32 15.01 -10.72 -13.54
C ARG A 32 14.55 -9.91 -12.34
N VAL A 33 13.60 -8.99 -12.52
CA VAL A 33 13.00 -8.21 -11.42
C VAL A 33 12.25 -9.12 -10.46
N LEU A 34 11.48 -10.09 -10.99
CA LEU A 34 10.75 -11.07 -10.19
C LEU A 34 11.70 -11.99 -9.40
N ASP A 35 12.76 -12.50 -10.01
CA ASP A 35 13.76 -13.34 -9.32
C ASP A 35 14.53 -12.55 -8.26
N SER A 36 14.95 -11.32 -8.59
CA SER A 36 15.59 -10.42 -7.62
C SER A 36 14.68 -10.18 -6.41
N SER A 37 13.37 -10.06 -6.63
CA SER A 37 12.40 -9.91 -5.53
C SER A 37 12.34 -11.15 -4.61
N ARG A 38 12.52 -12.36 -5.15
CA ARG A 38 12.54 -13.61 -4.36
C ARG A 38 13.81 -13.70 -3.51
N VAL A 39 14.98 -13.47 -4.13
CA VAL A 39 16.27 -13.46 -3.43
C VAL A 39 16.27 -12.39 -2.33
N TYR A 40 15.73 -11.21 -2.63
CA TYR A 40 15.59 -10.13 -1.66
C TYR A 40 14.74 -10.55 -0.44
N LYS A 41 13.59 -11.21 -0.66
CA LYS A 41 12.75 -11.73 0.44
C LYS A 41 13.45 -12.76 1.31
N ILE A 42 14.22 -13.68 0.72
CA ILE A 42 14.96 -14.70 1.47
C ILE A 42 16.04 -14.04 2.34
N LYS A 43 16.83 -13.13 1.77
CA LYS A 43 17.86 -12.38 2.52
C LYS A 43 17.28 -11.54 3.65
N GLN A 44 16.10 -10.95 3.45
CA GLN A 44 15.40 -10.26 4.52
C GLN A 44 15.07 -11.19 5.68
N LEU A 45 14.59 -12.41 5.39
CA LEU A 45 14.19 -13.37 6.40
C LEU A 45 15.39 -13.93 7.17
N GLU A 46 16.52 -14.16 6.49
CA GLU A 46 17.80 -14.51 7.12
C GLU A 46 18.32 -13.39 8.03
N LEU A 47 18.26 -12.13 7.58
CA LEU A 47 18.62 -10.98 8.41
C LEU A 47 17.73 -10.88 9.65
N LEU A 48 16.41 -11.10 9.50
CA LEU A 48 15.51 -11.13 10.65
C LEU A 48 15.92 -12.21 11.66
N HIS A 49 16.18 -13.41 11.17
CA HIS A 49 16.56 -14.55 11.99
C HIS A 49 17.85 -14.27 12.77
N ASN A 50 18.85 -13.69 12.11
CA ASN A 50 20.13 -13.36 12.74
C ASN A 50 20.00 -12.22 13.75
N CYS A 51 19.23 -11.17 13.44
CA CYS A 51 18.96 -10.09 14.40
C CYS A 51 18.13 -10.56 15.60
N MET A 52 17.29 -11.58 15.43
CA MET A 52 16.53 -12.19 16.53
C MET A 52 17.39 -13.09 17.42
N ALA A 53 18.54 -13.58 16.95
CA ALA A 53 19.47 -14.36 17.76
C ALA A 53 20.29 -13.47 18.72
N ASP A 54 20.66 -12.27 18.28
CA ASP A 54 21.42 -11.27 19.05
C ASP A 54 20.55 -10.05 19.44
N LEU A 55 19.55 -10.29 20.30
CA LEU A 55 18.64 -9.24 20.79
C LEU A 55 19.28 -8.23 21.76
N SER A 56 20.53 -8.45 22.19
CA SER A 56 21.23 -7.61 23.17
C SER A 56 21.79 -6.32 22.57
N ASN A 57 21.81 -6.19 21.24
CA ASN A 57 22.45 -5.10 20.54
C ASN A 57 21.43 -4.05 20.09
N ILE A 58 21.59 -2.77 20.47
CA ILE A 58 20.62 -1.70 20.16
C ILE A 58 20.37 -1.58 18.63
N GLY A 59 21.38 -1.89 17.81
CA GLY A 59 21.26 -1.91 16.36
C GLY A 59 20.37 -3.03 15.80
N SER A 60 20.20 -4.15 16.51
CA SER A 60 19.32 -5.24 16.07
C SER A 60 17.84 -4.87 16.22
N SER A 61 17.48 -4.13 17.28
CA SER A 61 16.11 -3.63 17.49
C SER A 61 15.64 -2.74 16.33
N TYR A 62 16.44 -1.75 15.93
CA TYR A 62 16.12 -0.86 14.81
C TYR A 62 16.02 -1.62 13.47
N THR A 63 16.92 -2.58 13.25
CA THR A 63 16.94 -3.40 12.03
C THR A 63 15.67 -4.24 11.93
N VAL A 64 15.22 -4.83 13.04
CA VAL A 64 13.96 -5.59 13.12
C VAL A 64 12.76 -4.69 12.81
N GLU A 65 12.68 -3.49 13.39
CA GLU A 65 11.61 -2.53 13.11
C GLU A 65 11.55 -2.19 11.61
N LYS A 66 12.68 -1.82 11.01
CA LYS A 66 12.73 -1.45 9.59
C LYS A 66 12.39 -2.61 8.66
N LEU A 67 12.78 -3.83 9.05
CA LEU A 67 12.45 -5.02 8.28
C LEU A 67 10.96 -5.35 8.34
N LEU A 68 10.35 -5.25 9.52
CA LEU A 68 8.91 -5.43 9.71
C LEU A 68 8.12 -4.34 9.00
N GLU A 69 8.58 -3.09 9.08
CA GLU A 69 8.00 -1.96 8.35
C GLU A 69 7.99 -2.22 6.85
N ARG A 70 9.09 -2.73 6.29
CA ARG A 70 9.16 -3.08 4.86
C ARG A 70 8.28 -4.27 4.48
N THR A 71 8.13 -5.24 5.38
CA THR A 71 7.36 -6.48 5.13
C THR A 71 5.85 -6.24 5.22
N TYR A 72 5.41 -5.56 6.28
CA TYR A 72 3.99 -5.34 6.57
C TYR A 72 3.48 -3.96 6.12
N LYS A 73 4.37 -3.10 5.59
CA LYS A 73 4.08 -1.73 5.12
C LYS A 73 3.50 -0.81 6.21
N VAL A 74 3.76 -1.12 7.47
CA VAL A 74 3.32 -0.36 8.65
C VAL A 74 4.46 -0.34 9.65
N HIS A 75 4.73 0.82 10.22
CA HIS A 75 5.72 0.94 11.29
C HIS A 75 5.22 0.24 12.55
N ILE A 76 6.01 -0.70 13.06
CA ILE A 76 5.71 -1.47 14.27
C ILE A 76 6.88 -1.24 15.24
N PRO A 77 6.64 -0.57 16.38
CA PRO A 77 7.66 -0.41 17.42
C PRO A 77 8.18 -1.76 17.90
N PHE A 78 9.47 -1.83 18.24
CA PHE A 78 10.15 -3.07 18.62
C PHE A 78 9.44 -3.82 19.74
N GLU A 79 9.02 -3.12 20.81
CA GLU A 79 8.29 -3.72 21.93
C GLU A 79 7.00 -4.43 21.50
N GLN A 80 6.24 -3.79 20.60
CA GLN A 80 4.99 -4.33 20.06
C GLN A 80 5.26 -5.52 19.15
N ALA A 81 6.30 -5.44 18.33
CA ALA A 81 6.74 -6.53 17.47
C ALA A 81 7.13 -7.76 18.29
N MET A 82 7.90 -7.58 19.37
CA MET A 82 8.30 -8.66 20.25
C MET A 82 7.10 -9.31 20.96
N ALA A 83 6.16 -8.50 21.47
CA ALA A 83 4.92 -8.99 22.06
C ALA A 83 4.13 -9.87 21.07
N MET A 84 4.01 -9.44 19.80
CA MET A 84 3.33 -10.21 18.75
C MET A 84 4.11 -11.46 18.30
N MET A 85 5.44 -11.40 18.25
CA MET A 85 6.30 -12.53 17.86
C MET A 85 6.27 -13.67 18.87
N SER A 86 6.12 -13.34 20.16
CA SER A 86 5.99 -14.32 21.26
C SER A 86 4.66 -15.09 21.23
N HIS A 87 3.72 -14.70 20.36
CA HIS A 87 2.38 -15.26 20.28
C HIS A 87 2.31 -16.44 19.29
N PRO A 88 1.62 -17.55 19.62
CA PRO A 88 1.49 -18.71 18.71
C PRO A 88 0.83 -18.35 17.37
N LYS A 89 -0.07 -17.36 17.37
CA LYS A 89 -0.75 -16.83 16.16
C LYS A 89 -0.06 -15.59 15.57
N ARG A 90 1.27 -15.46 15.68
CA ARG A 90 2.05 -14.28 15.23
C ARG A 90 1.72 -13.79 13.81
N GLN A 91 1.61 -14.70 12.83
CA GLN A 91 1.34 -14.33 11.44
C GLN A 91 -0.03 -13.63 11.28
N LYS A 92 -1.05 -14.12 11.98
CA LYS A 92 -2.39 -13.52 11.96
C LYS A 92 -2.39 -12.15 12.65
N LEU A 93 -1.66 -12.03 13.76
CA LEU A 93 -1.54 -10.75 14.48
C LEU A 93 -0.86 -9.69 13.61
N PHE A 94 0.28 -10.00 12.98
CA PHE A 94 0.93 -9.05 12.09
C PHE A 94 0.07 -8.66 10.88
N ALA A 95 -0.70 -9.60 10.32
CA ALA A 95 -1.63 -9.30 9.24
C ALA A 95 -2.76 -8.36 9.68
N LEU A 96 -3.32 -8.58 10.87
CA LEU A 96 -4.38 -7.74 11.43
C LEU A 96 -3.86 -6.37 11.91
N TYR A 97 -2.62 -6.31 12.40
CA TYR A 97 -1.99 -5.09 12.91
C TYR A 97 -2.03 -3.95 11.88
N LYS A 98 -1.79 -4.27 10.60
CA LYS A 98 -1.84 -3.29 9.50
C LYS A 98 -3.18 -2.53 9.44
N SER A 99 -4.29 -3.23 9.67
CA SER A 99 -5.65 -2.65 9.65
C SER A 99 -6.07 -2.07 11.00
N SER A 100 -5.45 -2.48 12.10
CA SER A 100 -5.92 -2.16 13.46
C SER A 100 -5.08 -1.12 14.21
N TYR A 101 -3.85 -0.83 13.76
CA TYR A 101 -2.88 -0.05 14.54
C TYR A 101 -3.42 1.30 15.06
N LYS A 102 -4.25 2.02 14.28
CA LYS A 102 -4.84 3.30 14.67
C LYS A 102 -5.73 3.23 15.91
N TYR A 103 -6.28 2.06 16.22
CA TYR A 103 -7.23 1.84 17.32
C TYR A 103 -6.64 1.11 18.51
N LEU A 104 -5.40 0.60 18.38
CA LEU A 104 -4.71 -0.15 19.41
C LEU A 104 -3.82 0.76 20.25
N LYS A 105 -3.79 0.52 21.55
CA LYS A 105 -2.84 1.10 22.50
C LYS A 105 -2.06 -0.03 23.14
N PHE A 106 -0.74 0.11 23.17
CA PHE A 106 0.14 -0.83 23.84
C PHE A 106 0.51 -0.30 25.22
N SER A 107 0.28 -1.11 26.25
CA SER A 107 0.61 -0.79 27.65
C SER A 107 1.13 -2.05 28.33
N GLY A 108 2.38 -2.04 28.78
CA GLY A 108 2.93 -3.10 29.64
C GLY A 108 2.76 -4.52 29.08
N ASP A 109 3.19 -4.74 27.82
CA ASP A 109 3.12 -6.03 27.11
C ASP A 109 1.70 -6.48 26.70
N GLN A 110 0.70 -5.62 26.84
CA GLN A 110 -0.66 -5.90 26.42
C GLN A 110 -1.15 -4.88 25.40
N PHE A 111 -1.92 -5.37 24.43
CA PHE A 111 -2.70 -4.53 23.54
C PHE A 111 -4.09 -4.31 24.14
N CYS A 112 -4.54 -3.05 24.14
CA CYS A 112 -5.88 -2.66 24.52
C CYS A 112 -6.47 -1.77 23.41
N LEU A 113 -7.80 -1.72 23.31
CA LEU A 113 -8.46 -0.69 22.51
C LEU A 113 -8.26 0.68 23.17
N GLN A 114 -8.23 1.73 22.37
CA GLN A 114 -8.28 3.10 22.90
C GLN A 114 -9.52 3.30 23.78
N PRO A 115 -9.43 4.12 24.84
CA PRO A 115 -10.47 4.24 25.87
C PRO A 115 -11.83 4.74 25.36
N GLY A 116 -11.89 5.31 24.14
CA GLY A 116 -13.14 5.72 23.49
C GLY A 116 -13.98 4.57 22.90
N TYR A 117 -13.46 3.33 22.86
CA TYR A 117 -14.08 2.22 22.12
C TYR A 117 -14.43 0.99 22.98
N SER A 118 -14.61 1.16 24.29
CA SER A 118 -14.89 0.06 25.22
C SER A 118 -16.24 -0.64 25.01
N SER A 119 -17.18 -0.02 24.29
CA SER A 119 -18.53 -0.56 24.06
C SER A 119 -18.73 -1.02 22.62
N LYS A 120 -19.38 -2.18 22.43
CA LYS A 120 -19.75 -2.73 21.11
C LYS A 120 -20.56 -1.74 20.25
N ARG A 121 -21.41 -0.92 20.87
CA ARG A 121 -22.21 0.09 20.15
C ARG A 121 -21.34 1.21 19.57
N LEU A 122 -20.37 1.68 20.35
CA LEU A 122 -19.42 2.72 19.92
C LEU A 122 -18.52 2.20 18.79
N VAL A 123 -18.08 0.95 18.88
CA VAL A 123 -17.31 0.28 17.81
C VAL A 123 -18.10 0.21 16.50
N MET A 124 -19.39 -0.15 16.57
CA MET A 124 -20.24 -0.22 15.38
C MET A 124 -20.49 1.16 14.76
N LEU A 125 -20.73 2.18 15.58
CA LEU A 125 -20.95 3.55 15.12
C LEU A 125 -19.69 4.13 14.47
N GLU A 126 -18.52 3.90 15.05
CA GLU A 126 -17.25 4.33 14.47
C GLU A 126 -16.97 3.62 13.15
N TRP A 127 -17.22 2.31 13.07
CA TRP A 127 -17.09 1.57 11.82
C TRP A 127 -17.98 2.15 10.71
N LEU A 128 -19.24 2.43 11.02
CA LEU A 128 -20.17 3.01 10.06
C LEU A 128 -19.73 4.41 9.64
N LYS A 129 -19.37 5.27 10.61
CA LYS A 129 -18.89 6.63 10.39
C LYS A 129 -17.65 6.64 9.52
N TYR A 130 -16.63 5.84 9.87
CA TYR A 130 -15.38 5.77 9.12
C TYR A 130 -15.61 5.28 7.69
N LYS A 131 -16.39 4.21 7.51
CA LYS A 131 -16.73 3.70 6.18
C LYS A 131 -17.46 4.75 5.34
N PHE A 132 -18.43 5.45 5.93
CA PHE A 132 -19.19 6.50 5.26
C PHE A 132 -18.32 7.69 4.86
N VAL A 133 -17.52 8.23 5.79
CA VAL A 133 -16.60 9.34 5.54
C VAL A 133 -15.59 9.00 4.47
N ASN A 134 -14.99 7.80 4.54
CA ASN A 134 -13.99 7.38 3.55
C ASN A 134 -14.62 7.17 2.17
N THR A 135 -15.84 6.64 2.11
CA THR A 135 -16.60 6.47 0.86
C THR A 135 -16.93 7.82 0.23
N ILE A 136 -17.43 8.78 1.00
CA ILE A 136 -17.70 10.14 0.52
C ILE A 136 -16.41 10.80 0.05
N LYS A 137 -15.34 10.72 0.85
CA LYS A 137 -14.04 11.28 0.49
C LYS A 137 -13.54 10.74 -0.84
N TYR A 138 -13.66 9.43 -1.07
CA TYR A 138 -13.35 8.80 -2.34
C TYR A 138 -14.18 9.38 -3.50
N TYR A 139 -15.51 9.35 -3.40
CA TYR A 139 -16.37 9.81 -4.50
C TYR A 139 -16.18 11.29 -4.82
N VAL A 140 -16.10 12.15 -3.80
CA VAL A 140 -15.90 13.59 -3.98
C VAL A 140 -14.54 13.88 -4.61
N SER A 141 -13.47 13.28 -4.12
CA SER A 141 -12.13 13.49 -4.68
C SER A 141 -11.97 12.93 -6.09
N ALA A 142 -12.50 11.74 -6.37
CA ALA A 142 -12.49 11.14 -7.70
C ALA A 142 -13.32 11.94 -8.70
N PHE A 143 -14.51 12.42 -8.30
CA PHE A 143 -15.39 13.22 -9.15
C PHE A 143 -14.75 14.56 -9.50
N ILE A 144 -14.30 15.33 -8.50
CA ILE A 144 -13.66 16.63 -8.74
C ILE A 144 -12.37 16.47 -9.54
N GLY A 145 -11.54 15.47 -9.19
CA GLY A 145 -10.32 15.16 -9.94
C GLY A 145 -10.60 14.83 -11.40
N GLY A 146 -11.60 13.99 -11.67
CA GLY A 146 -12.02 13.63 -13.02
C GLY A 146 -12.57 14.81 -13.82
N VAL A 147 -13.45 15.63 -13.21
CA VAL A 147 -14.00 16.83 -13.85
C VAL A 147 -12.88 17.81 -14.23
N LEU A 148 -11.93 18.07 -13.34
CA LEU A 148 -10.76 18.93 -13.63
C LEU A 148 -9.91 18.39 -14.78
N LEU A 149 -9.78 17.07 -14.90
CA LEU A 149 -9.03 16.43 -15.98
C LEU A 149 -9.75 16.60 -17.32
N VAL A 150 -11.07 16.40 -17.35
CA VAL A 150 -11.91 16.63 -18.55
C VAL A 150 -11.86 18.10 -18.97
N ILE A 151 -11.98 19.04 -18.02
CA ILE A 151 -11.86 20.47 -18.28
C ILE A 151 -10.48 20.78 -18.89
N SER A 152 -9.40 20.26 -18.29
CA SER A 152 -8.04 20.45 -18.80
C SER A 152 -7.88 19.90 -20.23
N PHE A 153 -8.48 18.75 -20.52
CA PHE A 153 -8.48 18.13 -21.85
C PHE A 153 -9.25 18.96 -22.88
N GLN A 154 -10.41 19.52 -22.50
CA GLN A 154 -11.16 20.43 -23.38
C GLN A 154 -10.40 21.74 -23.61
N PHE A 155 -9.79 22.33 -22.58
CA PHE A 155 -8.93 23.51 -22.74
C PHE A 155 -7.78 23.26 -23.72
N PHE A 156 -7.22 22.05 -23.71
CA PHE A 156 -6.16 21.66 -24.64
C PHE A 156 -6.66 21.49 -26.08
N ASN A 157 -7.76 20.77 -26.29
CA ASN A 157 -8.22 20.36 -27.62
C ASN A 157 -9.18 21.34 -28.32
N THR A 158 -10.14 21.92 -27.59
CA THR A 158 -11.20 22.74 -28.20
C THR A 158 -10.89 24.22 -28.26
N LEU A 159 -10.11 24.74 -27.32
CA LEU A 159 -9.78 26.17 -27.25
C LEU A 159 -8.46 26.53 -27.91
N GLY A 160 -7.70 25.53 -28.39
CA GLY A 160 -6.41 25.73 -29.04
C GLY A 160 -5.42 26.45 -28.13
N LEU A 161 -4.62 25.70 -27.37
CA LEU A 161 -3.69 26.26 -26.37
C LEU A 161 -2.72 27.33 -26.95
N PHE A 162 -2.53 27.34 -28.27
CA PHE A 162 -1.69 28.24 -29.04
C PHE A 162 -2.43 29.31 -29.86
N GLU A 163 -3.77 29.30 -29.90
CA GLU A 163 -4.56 30.22 -30.76
C GLU A 163 -4.98 31.52 -30.06
N VAL A 164 -4.89 31.60 -28.73
CA VAL A 164 -5.36 32.75 -27.94
C VAL A 164 -4.19 33.66 -27.51
N GLN A 165 -4.39 34.99 -27.56
CA GLN A 165 -3.40 36.05 -27.28
C GLN A 165 -2.67 36.00 -25.91
N LEU A 166 -3.08 35.12 -24.99
CA LEU A 166 -2.53 35.01 -23.63
C LEU A 166 -2.00 33.59 -23.34
N ILE A 167 -1.08 33.12 -24.19
CA ILE A 167 -0.49 31.77 -24.15
C ILE A 167 0.06 31.42 -22.76
N THR A 168 0.83 32.31 -22.13
CA THR A 168 1.48 32.09 -20.83
C THR A 168 0.47 31.91 -19.70
N TYR A 169 -0.63 32.67 -19.72
CA TYR A 169 -1.70 32.58 -18.73
C TYR A 169 -2.43 31.23 -18.83
N ASN A 170 -2.76 30.81 -20.05
CA ASN A 170 -3.47 29.55 -20.31
C ASN A 170 -2.62 28.32 -19.94
N ILE A 171 -1.32 28.35 -20.21
CA ILE A 171 -0.38 27.28 -19.80
C ILE A 171 -0.35 27.14 -18.27
N ILE A 172 -0.24 28.25 -17.54
CA ILE A 172 -0.18 28.23 -16.06
C ILE A 172 -1.47 27.64 -15.48
N TRP A 173 -2.64 28.05 -15.99
CA TRP A 173 -3.92 27.49 -15.56
C TRP A 173 -4.07 26.01 -15.87
N LEU A 174 -3.67 25.57 -17.06
CA LEU A 174 -3.72 24.15 -17.42
C LEU A 174 -2.83 23.31 -16.50
N VAL A 175 -1.58 23.75 -16.27
CA VAL A 175 -0.65 23.06 -15.36
C VAL A 175 -1.22 23.02 -13.95
N ALA A 176 -1.80 24.12 -13.46
CA ALA A 176 -2.44 24.15 -12.14
C ALA A 176 -3.62 23.18 -12.06
N CYS A 177 -4.52 23.15 -13.04
CA CYS A 177 -5.66 22.24 -13.07
C CYS A 177 -5.23 20.76 -13.12
N VAL A 178 -4.21 20.42 -13.91
CA VAL A 178 -3.67 19.06 -13.99
C VAL A 178 -3.02 18.65 -12.67
N LEU A 179 -2.23 19.53 -12.03
CA LEU A 179 -1.61 19.23 -10.74
C LEU A 179 -2.66 19.01 -9.64
N VAL A 180 -3.70 19.86 -9.58
CA VAL A 180 -4.80 19.71 -8.62
C VAL A 180 -5.57 18.41 -8.89
N SER A 181 -5.82 18.07 -10.16
CA SER A 181 -6.47 16.81 -10.54
C SER A 181 -5.66 15.58 -10.08
N ILE A 182 -4.36 15.56 -10.35
CA ILE A 182 -3.46 14.48 -9.92
C ILE A 182 -3.44 14.35 -8.39
N PHE A 183 -3.38 15.48 -7.68
CA PHE A 183 -3.41 15.51 -6.23
C PHE A 183 -4.72 14.93 -5.66
N LEU A 184 -5.87 15.33 -6.22
CA LEU A 184 -7.18 14.80 -5.80
C LEU A 184 -7.32 13.31 -6.11
N LEU A 185 -6.84 12.85 -7.26
CA LEU A 185 -6.83 11.42 -7.60
C LEU A 185 -5.92 10.63 -6.66
N SER A 186 -4.78 11.19 -6.25
CA SER A 186 -3.92 10.58 -5.23
C SER A 186 -4.63 10.42 -3.89
N ILE A 187 -5.42 11.43 -3.47
CA ILE A 187 -6.27 11.34 -2.27
C ILE A 187 -7.34 10.26 -2.43
N ALA A 188 -7.98 10.17 -3.60
CA ALA A 188 -8.99 9.15 -3.89
C ALA A 188 -8.39 7.75 -3.76
N LEU A 189 -7.24 7.50 -4.41
CA LEU A 189 -6.52 6.23 -4.34
C LEU A 189 -6.08 5.91 -2.91
N SER A 190 -5.57 6.89 -2.17
CA SER A 190 -5.19 6.71 -0.77
C SER A 190 -6.39 6.31 0.10
N SER A 191 -7.56 6.89 -0.16
CA SER A 191 -8.80 6.57 0.54
C SER A 191 -9.29 5.15 0.19
N LEU A 192 -9.09 4.71 -1.05
CA LEU A 192 -9.42 3.35 -1.49
C LEU A 192 -8.50 2.28 -0.86
N VAL A 193 -7.22 2.61 -0.69
CA VAL A 193 -6.20 1.70 -0.13
C VAL A 193 -6.19 1.69 1.41
N ASP A 194 -6.81 2.67 2.07
CA ASP A 194 -6.89 2.72 3.53
C ASP A 194 -7.74 1.54 4.06
N SER A 195 -7.03 0.49 4.50
CA SER A 195 -7.63 -0.74 5.03
C SER A 195 -7.88 -0.66 6.54
N THR A 196 -7.89 0.54 7.14
CA THR A 196 -8.05 0.66 8.58
C THR A 196 -9.48 0.37 9.04
N SER A 197 -9.60 -0.44 10.10
CA SER A 197 -10.86 -1.03 10.52
C SER A 197 -10.82 -1.38 12.00
N ILE A 198 -11.72 -0.78 12.76
CA ILE A 198 -11.88 -1.05 14.19
C ILE A 198 -12.31 -2.50 14.46
N ARG A 199 -13.03 -3.14 13.53
CA ARG A 199 -13.43 -4.55 13.64
C ARG A 199 -12.25 -5.49 13.55
N ASP A 200 -11.21 -5.12 12.81
CA ASP A 200 -9.99 -5.91 12.75
C ASP A 200 -9.12 -5.68 13.99
N ALA A 201 -9.25 -4.51 14.64
CA ALA A 201 -8.69 -4.28 15.97
C ALA A 201 -9.35 -5.14 17.06
N THR A 202 -10.67 -5.29 17.04
CA THR A 202 -11.34 -6.20 17.98
C THR A 202 -10.91 -7.65 17.74
N LYS A 203 -10.87 -8.11 16.48
CA LYS A 203 -10.37 -9.45 16.14
C LYS A 203 -8.91 -9.64 16.57
N PHE A 204 -8.07 -8.62 16.42
CA PHE A 204 -6.68 -8.66 16.86
C PHE A 204 -6.60 -8.95 18.35
N LEU A 205 -7.40 -8.24 19.17
CA LEU A 205 -7.47 -8.49 20.61
C LEU A 205 -8.00 -9.89 20.93
N ASP A 206 -9.07 -10.34 20.28
CA ASP A 206 -9.61 -11.68 20.49
C ASP A 206 -8.54 -12.77 20.26
N HIS A 207 -7.73 -12.62 19.20
CA HIS A 207 -6.65 -13.55 18.88
C HIS A 207 -5.47 -13.44 19.83
N PHE A 208 -5.19 -12.26 20.39
CA PHE A 208 -4.10 -12.02 21.33
C PHE A 208 -4.46 -12.51 22.75
N GLU A 209 -5.73 -12.38 23.15
CA GLU A 209 -6.25 -12.82 24.44
C GLU A 209 -6.55 -14.32 24.52
N GLU A 210 -6.79 -15.01 23.39
CA GLU A 210 -6.95 -16.47 23.32
C GLU A 210 -5.80 -17.25 23.98
N LYS A 211 -4.57 -16.68 24.03
CA LYS A 211 -3.43 -17.29 24.74
C LYS A 211 -3.57 -17.23 26.27
N LYS A 212 -4.36 -16.30 26.82
CA LYS A 212 -4.53 -16.12 28.26
C LYS A 212 -5.49 -17.13 28.90
N VAL A 213 -6.31 -17.83 28.11
CA VAL A 213 -7.18 -18.90 28.65
C VAL A 213 -6.33 -20.16 28.77
N PRO A 214 -5.92 -20.59 29.99
CA PRO A 214 -5.27 -21.89 30.12
C PRO A 214 -6.25 -22.93 29.60
N ARG A 215 -5.82 -23.76 28.63
CA ARG A 215 -6.53 -25.00 28.32
C ARG A 215 -6.67 -25.73 29.65
N LYS A 216 -7.90 -25.83 30.18
CA LYS A 216 -8.20 -26.76 31.26
C LYS A 216 -7.87 -28.14 30.72
N VAL A 217 -6.70 -28.64 31.06
CA VAL A 217 -6.35 -30.05 30.90
C VAL A 217 -7.24 -30.77 31.90
N VAL A 218 -8.39 -31.23 31.44
CA VAL A 218 -9.22 -32.15 32.21
C VAL A 218 -8.45 -33.46 32.22
N TRP A 219 -7.71 -33.69 33.28
CA TRP A 219 -7.20 -35.02 33.58
C TRP A 219 -8.41 -35.88 33.89
N ALA A 220 -8.76 -36.78 32.96
CA ALA A 220 -9.62 -37.89 33.29
C ALA A 220 -8.86 -38.77 34.28
N TYR A 221 -9.35 -38.80 35.52
CA TYR A 221 -8.94 -39.78 36.53
C TYR A 221 -9.49 -41.16 36.17
#